data_AF-A0A8C3P2Q9-F1
#
_entry.id   AF-A0A8C3P2Q9-F1
#
_cell.length_a   1.000
_cell.length_b   1.000
_cell.length_c   1.000
_cell.angle_alpha   90.00
_cell.angle_beta   90.00
_cell.angle_gamma   90.00
#
_symmetry.space_group_name_H-M   'P 1'
#
loop_
_entity.id
_entity.type
_entity.pdbx_description
1 polymer ?
#
loop_
_entity_poly.entity_id
_entity_poly.type
_entity_poly.pdbx_seq_one_letter_code
_entity_poly.pdbx_strand_id
1 'polypeptide(L)'
;MIVAHKAGIPVFVTGGIGGVHREGEKTMDVSADLTELGRTAVAVVSAGVKSILDIGRTLEYLETQGVCVAAFGDSREFPAFFSRQSGFQAPCQVQNEEEAAKLIASTLALGLGSGVLIAVPCPKEEAASGQVIEAAIQEALSNARSKGITGKELTPFMLQKVNELTSGKSLDSNIALIQNNARVGSRIAVALSKIQTSTGKGNLPRREKVTALRPVVIGGINVDFIAKARNTTIQEVSFKIYLVSQEFCLEQNCVISISKHVCLPLKCMCTFIFCFLMGGSIQYS
;
A
#
# COMPACT_ATOMS: atom_id res chain seq x y z
N MET A 1 -6.57 5.62 -0.13
CA MET A 1 -7.30 5.56 1.15
C MET A 1 -8.50 6.50 1.18
N ILE A 2 -8.31 7.82 1.03
CA ILE A 2 -9.40 8.82 0.97
C ILE A 2 -10.59 8.37 0.11
N VAL A 3 -10.35 8.00 -1.15
CA VAL A 3 -11.41 7.60 -2.08
C VAL A 3 -12.09 6.31 -1.63
N ALA A 4 -11.32 5.31 -1.17
CA ALA A 4 -11.86 4.06 -0.66
C ALA A 4 -12.80 4.31 0.53
N HIS A 5 -12.38 5.14 1.49
CA HIS A 5 -13.20 5.53 2.63
C HIS A 5 -14.50 6.21 2.21
N LYS A 6 -14.41 7.21 1.31
CA LYS A 6 -15.59 7.91 0.78
C LYS A 6 -16.54 6.99 0.00
N ALA A 7 -16.01 5.95 -0.64
CA ALA A 7 -16.78 4.94 -1.35
C ALA A 7 -17.33 3.83 -0.42
N GLY A 8 -17.04 3.87 0.89
CA GLY A 8 -17.45 2.85 1.84
C GLY A 8 -16.69 1.53 1.68
N ILE A 9 -15.48 1.55 1.13
CA ILE A 9 -14.60 0.39 0.97
C ILE A 9 -13.67 0.32 2.20
N PRO A 10 -13.86 -0.67 3.10
CA PRO A 10 -13.16 -0.69 4.38
C PRO A 10 -11.77 -1.32 4.33
N VAL A 11 -11.43 -2.07 3.26
CA VAL A 11 -10.14 -2.76 3.11
C VAL A 11 -9.44 -2.31 1.84
N PHE A 12 -8.18 -1.89 1.96
CA PHE A 12 -7.31 -1.48 0.87
C PHE A 12 -6.02 -2.31 0.92
N VAL A 13 -5.59 -2.83 -0.23
CA VAL A 13 -4.39 -3.65 -0.34
C VAL A 13 -3.31 -2.92 -1.14
N THR A 14 -2.08 -3.02 -0.70
CA THR A 14 -0.90 -2.54 -1.43
C THR A 14 0.28 -3.49 -1.21
N GLY A 15 1.38 -3.29 -1.94
CA GLY A 15 2.63 -3.99 -1.67
C GLY A 15 3.19 -3.60 -0.30
N GLY A 16 3.48 -2.32 -0.12
CA GLY A 16 4.10 -1.77 1.09
C GLY A 16 3.69 -0.31 1.23
N ILE A 17 3.39 0.12 2.45
CA ILE A 17 3.07 1.53 2.70
C ILE A 17 4.35 2.39 2.61
N GLY A 18 4.18 3.69 2.38
CA GLY A 18 5.21 4.66 2.72
C GLY A 18 5.43 4.74 4.23
N GLY A 19 6.41 5.54 4.64
CA GLY A 19 6.80 5.65 6.03
C GLY A 19 7.80 6.77 6.27
N VAL A 20 8.44 6.74 7.43
CA VAL A 20 9.55 7.64 7.75
C VAL A 20 10.76 7.17 6.96
N HIS A 21 11.37 8.05 6.18
CA HIS A 21 12.61 7.72 5.49
C HIS A 21 13.77 7.55 6.49
N ARG A 22 14.81 6.83 6.09
CA ARG A 22 16.03 6.74 6.91
C ARG A 22 16.65 8.13 7.07
N GLU A 23 17.09 8.46 8.29
CA GLU A 23 17.45 9.82 8.71
C GLU A 23 16.28 10.83 8.66
N GLY A 24 15.03 10.34 8.72
CA GLY A 24 13.82 11.15 8.76
C GLY A 24 13.79 12.15 9.93
N GLU A 25 14.49 11.86 11.03
CA GLU A 25 14.64 12.78 12.17
C GLU A 25 15.46 14.04 11.84
N LYS A 26 16.30 14.00 10.80
CA LYS A 26 17.09 15.14 10.32
C LYS A 26 16.42 15.82 9.13
N THR A 27 15.94 15.00 8.19
CA THR A 27 15.43 15.46 6.89
C THR A 27 13.96 15.82 6.92
N MET A 28 13.20 15.32 7.90
CA MET A 28 11.74 15.40 7.97
C MET A 28 11.05 14.78 6.73
N ASP A 29 11.72 13.87 6.01
CA ASP A 29 11.14 13.16 4.87
C ASP A 29 10.24 12.01 5.38
N VAL A 30 8.96 12.34 5.55
CA VAL A 30 7.93 11.44 6.09
C VAL A 30 6.79 11.32 5.08
N SER A 31 6.41 10.08 4.75
CA SER A 31 5.30 9.84 3.82
C SER A 31 3.97 10.35 4.36
N ALA A 32 3.20 11.01 3.50
CA ALA A 32 1.82 11.41 3.77
C ALA A 32 0.90 10.20 4.07
N ASP A 33 1.29 8.98 3.68
CA ASP A 33 0.56 7.75 4.02
C ASP A 33 0.34 7.60 5.53
N LEU A 34 1.31 8.02 6.36
CA LEU A 34 1.22 7.86 7.81
C LEU A 34 0.18 8.79 8.43
N THR A 35 0.18 10.06 8.02
CA THR A 35 -0.85 11.03 8.42
C THR A 35 -2.22 10.63 7.88
N GLU A 36 -2.27 10.06 6.67
CA GLU A 36 -3.51 9.58 6.08
C GLU A 36 -4.07 8.36 6.84
N LEU A 37 -3.23 7.43 7.27
CA LEU A 37 -3.59 6.35 8.20
C LEU A 37 -4.12 6.90 9.53
N GLY A 38 -3.57 7.99 10.04
CA GLY A 38 -4.06 8.63 11.28
C GLY A 38 -5.47 9.21 11.20
N ARG A 39 -5.97 9.55 10.00
CA ARG A 39 -7.21 10.33 9.83
C ARG A 39 -8.30 9.69 8.97
N THR A 40 -8.01 8.53 8.37
CA THR A 40 -8.93 7.85 7.47
C THR A 40 -9.14 6.40 7.90
N ALA A 41 -10.35 6.10 8.35
CA ALA A 41 -10.77 4.77 8.80
C ALA A 41 -10.88 3.77 7.62
N VAL A 42 -9.73 3.25 7.19
CA VAL A 42 -9.57 2.17 6.21
C VAL A 42 -8.50 1.22 6.75
N ALA A 43 -8.77 -0.08 6.64
CA ALA A 43 -7.77 -1.10 6.92
C ALA A 43 -6.86 -1.27 5.71
N VAL A 44 -5.56 -1.05 5.89
CA VAL A 44 -4.53 -1.23 4.86
C VAL A 44 -3.81 -2.54 5.11
N VAL A 45 -3.80 -3.42 4.11
CA VAL A 45 -3.09 -4.70 4.11
C VAL A 45 -1.84 -4.54 3.25
N SER A 46 -0.66 -4.74 3.83
CA SER A 46 0.61 -4.60 3.13
C SER A 46 1.69 -5.51 3.73
N ALA A 47 2.83 -5.64 3.06
CA ALA A 47 4.01 -6.32 3.59
C ALA A 47 4.81 -5.44 4.56
N GLY A 48 4.11 -4.70 5.42
CA GLY A 48 4.69 -3.66 6.25
C GLY A 48 5.00 -2.39 5.45
N VAL A 49 6.16 -1.78 5.71
CA VAL A 49 6.65 -0.55 5.07
C VAL A 49 7.68 -0.89 4.01
N LYS A 50 7.79 -0.09 2.95
CA LYS A 50 8.81 -0.30 1.89
C LYS A 50 10.22 -0.37 2.49
N SER A 51 11.04 -1.29 2.00
CA SER A 51 12.33 -1.67 2.61
C SER A 51 13.41 -0.58 2.65
N ILE A 52 13.27 0.46 1.83
CA ILE A 52 14.16 1.63 1.84
C ILE A 52 13.92 2.57 3.03
N LEU A 53 12.85 2.34 3.81
CA LEU A 53 12.39 3.20 4.89
C LEU A 53 12.92 2.77 6.26
N ASP A 54 12.59 3.55 7.28
CA ASP A 54 12.92 3.27 8.67
C ASP A 54 11.70 2.68 9.39
N ILE A 55 11.76 1.39 9.72
CA ILE A 55 10.65 0.65 10.33
C ILE A 55 10.37 1.16 11.74
N GLY A 56 11.40 1.29 12.58
CA GLY A 56 11.25 1.72 13.96
C GLY A 56 10.59 3.09 14.05
N ARG A 57 11.12 4.07 13.33
CA ARG A 57 10.53 5.42 13.30
C ARG A 57 9.12 5.44 12.69
N THR A 58 8.85 4.57 11.72
CA THR A 58 7.50 4.47 11.17
C THR A 58 6.50 3.93 12.19
N LEU A 59 6.88 2.91 12.98
CA LEU A 59 6.03 2.38 14.04
C LEU A 59 5.75 3.43 15.13
N GLU A 60 6.77 4.17 15.57
CA GLU A 60 6.62 5.28 16.53
C GLU A 60 5.69 6.39 16.00
N TYR A 61 5.82 6.72 14.72
CA TYR A 61 4.94 7.71 14.08
C TYR A 61 3.50 7.20 14.01
N LEU A 62 3.29 5.94 13.63
CA LEU A 62 1.96 5.33 13.56
C LEU A 62 1.30 5.26 14.94
N GLU A 63 2.07 4.95 15.99
CA GLU A 63 1.61 5.03 17.37
C GLU A 63 1.16 6.45 17.73
N THR A 64 1.98 7.46 17.41
CA THR A 64 1.64 8.87 17.63
C THR A 64 0.35 9.29 16.90
N GLN A 65 0.10 8.73 15.71
CA GLN A 65 -1.11 8.98 14.92
C GLN A 65 -2.33 8.17 15.41
N GLY A 66 -2.19 7.34 16.44
CA GLY A 66 -3.26 6.48 16.94
C GLY A 66 -3.68 5.39 15.95
N VAL A 67 -2.76 4.97 15.06
CA VAL A 67 -3.02 3.92 14.07
C VAL A 67 -2.85 2.55 14.73
N CYS A 68 -3.86 1.70 14.62
CA CYS A 68 -3.74 0.32 15.08
C CYS A 68 -2.87 -0.48 14.10
N VAL A 69 -1.75 -1.02 14.58
CA VAL A 69 -0.82 -1.82 13.76
C VAL A 69 -0.78 -3.26 14.27
N ALA A 70 -1.10 -4.21 13.41
CA ALA A 70 -1.10 -5.64 13.71
C ALA A 70 -0.20 -6.42 12.74
N ALA A 71 0.63 -7.31 13.25
CA ALA A 71 1.28 -8.33 12.43
C ALA A 71 0.29 -9.48 12.14
N PHE A 72 0.35 -10.04 10.92
CA PHE A 72 -0.49 -11.15 10.49
C PHE A 72 0.27 -12.48 10.52
N GLY A 73 -0.33 -13.51 11.14
CA GLY A 73 0.22 -14.85 11.28
C GLY A 73 0.65 -15.15 12.72
N ASP A 74 1.59 -16.08 12.92
CA ASP A 74 1.88 -16.68 14.24
C ASP A 74 2.80 -15.84 15.15
N SER A 75 3.25 -14.67 14.71
CA SER A 75 4.24 -13.86 15.42
C SER A 75 3.92 -12.36 15.34
N ARG A 76 4.39 -11.61 16.34
CA ARG A 76 4.38 -10.14 16.36
C ARG A 76 5.48 -9.51 15.49
N GLU A 77 6.37 -10.31 14.90
CA GLU A 77 7.44 -9.83 14.03
C GLU A 77 6.85 -8.96 12.90
N PHE A 78 7.27 -7.70 12.83
CA PHE A 78 6.84 -6.79 11.78
C PHE A 78 7.63 -7.10 10.51
N PRO A 79 6.99 -7.32 9.35
CA PRO A 79 7.70 -7.62 8.11
C PRO A 79 8.40 -6.39 7.52
N ALA A 80 9.58 -6.60 6.95
CA ALA A 80 10.38 -5.61 6.26
C ALA A 80 10.21 -5.73 4.73
N PHE A 81 8.97 -5.74 4.25
CA PHE A 81 8.62 -5.84 2.83
C PHE A 81 9.08 -7.16 2.17
N PHE A 82 10.34 -7.23 1.73
CA PHE A 82 10.92 -8.43 1.15
C PHE A 82 11.35 -9.45 2.21
N SER A 83 11.62 -9.01 3.44
CA SER A 83 11.99 -9.91 4.54
C SER A 83 10.84 -10.13 5.51
N ARG A 84 10.68 -11.38 5.96
CA ARG A 84 9.75 -11.76 7.02
C ARG A 84 10.20 -11.28 8.41
N GLN A 85 11.49 -10.97 8.56
CA GLN A 85 12.12 -10.56 9.81
C GLN A 85 12.71 -9.15 9.64
N SER A 86 12.32 -8.24 10.52
CA SER A 86 12.83 -6.87 10.56
C SER A 86 13.63 -6.57 11.82
N GLY A 87 13.47 -7.40 12.87
CA GLY A 87 13.94 -7.10 14.22
C GLY A 87 12.99 -6.17 15.00
N PHE A 88 11.88 -5.75 14.40
CA PHE A 88 10.85 -4.93 15.05
C PHE A 88 9.58 -5.74 15.31
N GLN A 89 8.86 -5.40 16.36
CA GLN A 89 7.60 -6.04 16.74
C GLN A 89 6.43 -5.09 16.49
N ALA A 90 5.34 -5.60 15.93
CA ALA A 90 4.07 -4.90 15.88
C ALA A 90 3.47 -4.78 17.30
N PRO A 91 2.71 -3.70 17.59
CA PRO A 91 1.98 -3.54 18.84
C PRO A 91 1.02 -4.71 19.15
N CYS A 92 0.33 -5.23 18.14
CA CYS A 92 -0.52 -6.42 18.27
C CYS A 92 -0.29 -7.43 17.13
N GLN A 93 -0.94 -8.59 17.24
CA GLN A 93 -0.90 -9.66 16.25
C GLN A 93 -2.30 -10.26 16.07
N VAL A 94 -2.59 -10.68 14.85
CA VAL A 94 -3.80 -11.42 14.45
C VAL A 94 -3.37 -12.69 13.74
N GLN A 95 -3.96 -13.82 14.11
CA GLN A 95 -3.50 -15.14 13.64
C GLN A 95 -4.01 -15.47 12.23
N ASN A 96 -5.20 -14.98 11.89
CA ASN A 96 -5.94 -15.35 10.69
C ASN A 96 -6.84 -14.21 10.20
N GLU A 97 -7.46 -14.41 9.05
CA GLU A 97 -8.29 -13.42 8.38
C GLU A 97 -9.56 -13.09 9.17
N GLU A 98 -10.12 -14.03 9.93
CA GLU A 98 -11.28 -13.82 10.81
C GLU A 98 -10.95 -12.91 11.99
N GLU A 99 -9.80 -13.09 12.64
CA GLU A 99 -9.32 -12.22 13.71
C GLU A 99 -9.03 -10.82 13.21
N ALA A 100 -8.35 -10.70 12.06
CA ALA A 100 -8.12 -9.41 11.42
C ALA A 100 -9.44 -8.69 11.10
N ALA A 101 -10.45 -9.42 10.59
CA ALA A 101 -11.77 -8.88 10.33
C ALA A 101 -12.49 -8.42 11.61
N LYS A 102 -12.37 -9.16 12.73
CA LYS A 102 -12.93 -8.75 14.03
C LYS A 102 -12.25 -7.49 14.56
N LEU A 103 -10.92 -7.38 14.43
CA LEU A 103 -10.17 -6.19 14.80
C LEU A 103 -10.69 -4.97 14.03
N ILE A 104 -10.79 -5.08 12.70
CA ILE A 104 -11.31 -4.00 11.84
C ILE A 104 -12.76 -3.64 12.20
N ALA A 105 -13.63 -4.64 12.39
CA ALA A 105 -15.02 -4.42 12.79
C ALA A 105 -15.13 -3.68 14.12
N SER A 106 -14.24 -3.99 15.08
CA SER A 106 -14.19 -3.34 16.39
C SER A 106 -13.74 -1.89 16.28
N THR A 107 -12.69 -1.61 15.51
CA THR A 107 -12.23 -0.24 15.22
C THR A 107 -13.34 0.62 14.62
N LEU A 108 -14.07 0.07 13.64
CA LEU A 108 -15.20 0.76 13.01
C LEU A 108 -16.36 0.98 13.99
N ALA A 109 -16.69 -0.01 14.83
CA ALA A 109 -17.77 0.09 15.81
C ALA A 109 -17.50 1.10 16.94
N LEU A 110 -16.22 1.29 17.29
CA LEU A 110 -15.77 2.33 18.23
C LEU A 110 -15.79 3.73 17.64
N GLY A 111 -15.98 3.87 16.31
CA GLY A 111 -15.97 5.17 15.63
C GLY A 111 -14.60 5.83 15.63
N LEU A 112 -13.51 5.04 15.69
CA LEU A 112 -12.16 5.57 15.59
C LEU A 112 -11.93 6.15 14.19
N GLY A 113 -11.41 7.38 14.11
CA GLY A 113 -11.13 8.06 12.84
C GLY A 113 -9.87 7.56 12.14
N SER A 114 -8.99 6.85 12.86
CA SER A 114 -7.77 6.27 12.32
C SER A 114 -8.03 4.95 11.59
N GLY A 115 -7.13 4.62 10.67
CA GLY A 115 -7.08 3.36 9.97
C GLY A 115 -6.43 2.25 10.79
N VAL A 116 -6.34 1.08 10.15
CA VAL A 116 -5.66 -0.10 10.69
C VAL A 116 -4.60 -0.53 9.69
N LEU A 117 -3.40 -0.87 10.14
CA LEU A 117 -2.37 -1.51 9.32
C LEU A 117 -2.28 -2.99 9.69
N ILE A 118 -2.57 -3.87 8.72
CA ILE A 118 -2.33 -5.31 8.82
C ILE A 118 -1.07 -5.65 8.04
N ALA A 119 0.01 -5.93 8.75
CA ALA A 119 1.32 -6.21 8.18
C ALA A 119 1.48 -7.71 7.92
N VAL A 120 1.45 -8.10 6.65
CA VAL A 120 1.47 -9.47 6.16
C VAL A 120 2.89 -9.86 5.73
N PRO A 121 3.54 -10.86 6.34
CA PRO A 121 4.87 -11.26 5.92
C PRO A 121 4.86 -11.80 4.48
N CYS A 122 5.93 -11.54 3.72
CA CYS A 122 6.11 -12.08 2.37
C CYS A 122 6.01 -13.62 2.38
N PRO A 123 5.62 -14.26 1.26
CA PRO A 123 5.53 -15.71 1.16
C PRO A 123 6.78 -16.43 1.67
N LYS A 124 6.63 -17.62 2.27
CA LYS A 124 7.78 -18.35 2.83
C LYS A 124 8.76 -18.77 1.73
N GLU A 125 8.23 -19.02 0.54
CA GLU A 125 8.95 -19.38 -0.68
C GLU A 125 9.89 -18.25 -1.12
N GLU A 126 9.54 -17.00 -0.81
CA GLU A 126 10.32 -15.79 -1.11
C GLU A 126 11.25 -15.36 0.04
N ALA A 127 11.37 -16.13 1.12
CA ALA A 127 12.17 -15.72 2.26
C ALA A 127 13.67 -15.63 1.95
N ALA A 128 14.19 -16.56 1.14
CA ALA A 128 15.61 -16.61 0.77
C ALA A 128 15.98 -15.45 -0.18
N SER A 129 15.16 -15.19 -1.20
CA SER A 129 15.29 -14.00 -2.06
C SER A 129 15.19 -12.73 -1.22
N GLY A 130 14.25 -12.70 -0.27
CA GLY A 130 14.07 -11.60 0.68
C GLY A 130 15.31 -11.20 1.46
N GLN A 131 16.04 -12.16 2.03
CA GLN A 131 17.27 -11.90 2.77
C GLN A 131 18.38 -11.33 1.87
N VAL A 132 18.52 -11.85 0.65
CA VAL A 132 19.49 -11.34 -0.33
C VAL A 132 19.14 -9.90 -0.74
N ILE A 133 17.86 -9.62 -0.99
CA ILE A 133 17.39 -8.28 -1.35
C ILE A 133 17.63 -7.29 -0.19
N GLU A 134 17.37 -7.70 1.05
CA GLU A 134 17.61 -6.85 2.22
C GLU A 134 19.10 -6.54 2.40
N ALA A 135 19.98 -7.52 2.23
CA ALA A 135 21.43 -7.28 2.25
C ALA A 135 21.85 -6.27 1.16
N ALA A 136 21.32 -6.42 -0.06
CA ALA A 136 21.55 -5.48 -1.15
C ALA A 136 21.05 -4.06 -0.84
N ILE A 137 19.93 -3.93 -0.14
CA ILE A 137 19.39 -2.64 0.31
C ILE A 137 20.31 -1.98 1.33
N GLN A 138 20.80 -2.74 2.32
CA GLN A 138 21.73 -2.21 3.32
C GLN A 138 23.04 -1.75 2.68
N GLU A 139 23.55 -2.51 1.71
CA GLU A 139 24.73 -2.14 0.93
C GLU A 139 24.47 -0.87 0.08
N ALA A 140 23.35 -0.82 -0.63
CA ALA A 140 22.96 0.34 -1.43
C ALA A 140 22.82 1.60 -0.56
N LEU A 141 22.28 1.49 0.64
CA LEU A 141 22.19 2.62 1.57
C LEU A 141 23.54 3.07 2.09
N SER A 142 24.45 2.13 2.38
CA SER A 142 25.83 2.47 2.74
C SER A 142 26.52 3.24 1.62
N ASN A 143 26.34 2.79 0.37
CA ASN A 143 26.84 3.45 -0.82
C ASN A 143 26.22 4.83 -1.06
N ALA A 144 24.92 4.99 -0.81
CA ALA A 144 24.25 6.29 -0.91
C ALA A 144 24.84 7.29 0.10
N ARG A 145 25.04 6.86 1.35
CA ARG A 145 25.64 7.66 2.41
C ARG A 145 27.07 8.08 2.07
N SER A 146 27.92 7.16 1.61
CA SER A 146 29.31 7.47 1.25
C SER A 146 29.42 8.45 0.08
N LYS A 147 28.42 8.47 -0.80
CA LYS A 147 28.32 9.40 -1.94
C LYS A 147 27.54 10.68 -1.63
N GLY A 148 27.01 10.85 -0.41
CA GLY A 148 26.18 12.00 -0.04
C GLY A 148 24.86 12.11 -0.81
N ILE A 149 24.35 10.99 -1.35
CA ILE A 149 23.09 10.96 -2.09
C ILE A 149 21.93 11.00 -1.10
N THR A 150 21.12 12.05 -1.17
CA THR A 150 20.02 12.32 -0.23
C THR A 150 18.78 12.84 -0.95
N GLY A 151 17.66 12.93 -0.20
CA GLY A 151 16.40 13.48 -0.68
C GLY A 151 15.86 12.76 -1.92
N LYS A 152 15.43 13.53 -2.93
CA LYS A 152 14.77 13.00 -4.13
C LYS A 152 15.65 12.07 -4.99
N GLU A 153 16.98 12.17 -4.87
CA GLU A 153 17.93 11.34 -5.65
C GLU A 153 18.18 9.97 -5.00
N LEU A 154 17.81 9.82 -3.71
CA LEU A 154 18.02 8.58 -2.97
C LEU A 154 17.17 7.43 -3.55
N THR A 155 15.88 7.66 -3.81
CA THR A 155 14.98 6.59 -4.27
C THR A 155 15.38 6.03 -5.64
N PRO A 156 15.64 6.83 -6.70
CA PRO A 156 16.11 6.30 -7.97
C PRO A 156 17.44 5.55 -7.85
N PHE A 157 18.40 6.08 -7.07
CA PHE A 157 19.67 5.42 -6.81
C PHE A 157 19.48 4.06 -6.13
N MET A 158 18.63 4.00 -5.11
CA MET A 158 18.31 2.77 -4.39
C MET A 158 17.69 1.72 -5.30
N LEU A 159 16.70 2.09 -6.11
CA LEU A 159 16.03 1.15 -7.03
C LEU A 159 17.00 0.58 -8.05
N GLN A 160 17.83 1.44 -8.67
CA GLN A 160 18.85 1.00 -9.60
C GLN A 160 19.84 0.04 -8.93
N LYS A 161 20.39 0.44 -7.77
CA LYS A 161 21.45 -0.33 -7.12
C LYS A 161 20.96 -1.68 -6.59
N VAL A 162 19.75 -1.74 -6.05
CA VAL A 162 19.13 -3.00 -5.60
C VAL A 162 18.82 -3.89 -6.80
N ASN A 163 18.35 -3.35 -7.92
CA ASN A 163 18.12 -4.15 -9.12
C ASN A 163 19.43 -4.75 -9.68
N GLU A 164 20.52 -3.96 -9.72
CA GLU A 164 21.86 -4.43 -10.10
C GLU A 164 22.36 -5.56 -9.19
N LEU A 165 22.22 -5.40 -7.87
CA LEU A 165 22.71 -6.36 -6.87
C LEU A 165 21.85 -7.64 -6.80
N THR A 166 20.59 -7.58 -7.23
CA THR A 166 19.64 -8.70 -7.13
C THR A 166 19.38 -9.38 -8.47
N SER A 167 19.98 -8.90 -9.56
CA SER A 167 19.79 -9.41 -10.92
C SER A 167 18.31 -9.56 -11.31
N GLY A 168 17.46 -8.60 -10.92
CA GLY A 168 16.02 -8.61 -11.22
C GLY A 168 15.14 -9.40 -10.26
N LYS A 169 15.70 -10.21 -9.34
CA LYS A 169 14.90 -11.02 -8.38
C LYS A 169 13.98 -10.18 -7.48
N SER A 170 14.32 -8.91 -7.27
CA SER A 170 13.48 -7.98 -6.49
C SER A 170 12.10 -7.73 -7.12
N LEU A 171 11.97 -7.84 -8.45
CA LEU A 171 10.68 -7.66 -9.12
C LEU A 171 9.75 -8.85 -8.89
N ASP A 172 10.25 -10.07 -9.06
CA ASP A 172 9.46 -11.30 -8.87
C ASP A 172 8.97 -11.42 -7.43
N SER A 173 9.84 -11.17 -6.45
CA SER A 173 9.46 -11.15 -5.03
C SER A 173 8.43 -10.05 -4.73
N ASN A 174 8.48 -8.90 -5.43
CA ASN A 174 7.49 -7.84 -5.28
C ASN A 174 6.12 -8.24 -5.86
N ILE A 175 6.09 -8.96 -6.97
CA ILE A 175 4.84 -9.49 -7.53
C ILE A 175 4.24 -10.51 -6.56
N ALA A 176 5.06 -11.46 -6.09
CA ALA A 176 4.64 -12.51 -5.16
C ALA A 176 4.08 -11.93 -3.83
N LEU A 177 4.74 -10.92 -3.25
CA LEU A 177 4.23 -10.29 -2.03
C LEU A 177 2.92 -9.53 -2.28
N ILE A 178 2.76 -8.85 -3.41
CA ILE A 178 1.52 -8.13 -3.74
C ILE A 178 0.35 -9.11 -3.90
N GLN A 179 0.59 -10.23 -4.59
CA GLN A 179 -0.41 -11.31 -4.74
C GLN A 179 -0.79 -11.90 -3.38
N ASN A 180 0.18 -12.13 -2.50
CA ASN A 180 -0.08 -12.61 -1.14
C ASN A 180 -0.93 -11.61 -0.33
N ASN A 181 -0.59 -10.32 -0.38
CA ASN A 181 -1.35 -9.28 0.30
C ASN A 181 -2.78 -9.19 -0.24
N ALA A 182 -2.98 -9.34 -1.55
CA ALA A 182 -4.30 -9.34 -2.18
C ALA A 182 -5.13 -10.56 -1.77
N ARG A 183 -4.50 -11.74 -1.69
CA ARG A 183 -5.14 -12.97 -1.18
C ARG A 183 -5.58 -12.81 0.27
N VAL A 184 -4.71 -12.32 1.16
CA VAL A 184 -5.05 -12.10 2.57
C VAL A 184 -6.12 -11.00 2.70
N GLY A 185 -5.93 -9.85 2.06
CA GLY A 185 -6.86 -8.72 2.15
C GLY A 185 -8.27 -9.04 1.62
N SER A 186 -8.37 -9.79 0.52
CA SER A 186 -9.68 -10.21 0.00
C SER A 186 -10.42 -11.16 0.95
N ARG A 187 -9.71 -12.09 1.59
CA ARG A 187 -10.28 -12.99 2.61
C ARG A 187 -10.71 -12.24 3.88
N ILE A 188 -9.91 -11.27 4.33
CA ILE A 188 -10.29 -10.35 5.42
C ILE A 188 -11.57 -9.60 5.06
N ALA A 189 -11.67 -9.06 3.84
CA ALA A 189 -12.87 -8.35 3.39
C ALA A 189 -14.11 -9.25 3.37
N VAL A 190 -13.97 -10.51 2.93
CA VAL A 190 -15.06 -11.50 2.98
C VAL A 190 -15.47 -11.80 4.42
N ALA A 191 -14.53 -12.03 5.33
CA ALA A 191 -14.82 -12.27 6.74
C ALA A 191 -15.49 -11.05 7.41
N LEU A 192 -15.02 -9.84 7.12
CA LEU A 192 -15.60 -8.59 7.60
C LEU A 192 -17.04 -8.40 7.11
N SER A 193 -17.30 -8.68 5.83
CA SER A 193 -18.65 -8.62 5.26
C SER A 193 -19.61 -9.56 6.00
N LYS A 194 -19.18 -10.79 6.33
CA LYS A 194 -20.00 -11.73 7.11
C LYS A 194 -20.35 -11.16 8.50
N ILE A 195 -19.38 -10.58 9.20
CA ILE A 195 -19.59 -9.94 10.53
C ILE A 195 -20.57 -8.78 10.44
N GLN A 196 -20.45 -7.93 9.42
CA GLN A 196 -21.34 -6.78 9.23
C GLN A 196 -22.78 -7.22 8.90
N THR A 197 -22.95 -8.30 8.13
CA THR A 197 -24.28 -8.84 7.83
C THR A 197 -24.95 -9.51 9.03
N SER A 198 -24.19 -10.17 9.92
CA SER A 198 -24.75 -10.85 11.09
C SER A 198 -25.14 -9.91 12.23
N THR A 199 -24.49 -8.75 12.34
CA THR A 199 -24.70 -7.79 13.44
C THR A 199 -25.82 -6.78 13.18
N GLY A 200 -26.48 -6.79 12.01
CA GLY A 200 -27.63 -5.94 11.69
C GLY A 200 -27.35 -4.43 11.67
N LYS A 201 -26.10 -3.99 11.90
CA LYS A 201 -25.65 -2.58 11.98
C LYS A 201 -25.02 -2.06 10.69
N GLY A 202 -25.46 -2.54 9.54
CA GLY A 202 -25.09 -1.93 8.27
C GLY A 202 -25.87 -0.64 8.07
N ASN A 203 -25.22 0.52 8.10
CA ASN A 203 -25.77 1.79 7.57
C ASN A 203 -25.93 1.77 6.03
N LEU A 204 -25.87 0.59 5.42
CA LEU A 204 -26.18 0.37 4.03
C LEU A 204 -27.71 0.32 3.91
N PRO A 205 -28.32 1.03 2.96
CA PRO A 205 -29.77 0.99 2.77
C PRO A 205 -30.23 -0.46 2.70
N ARG A 206 -31.29 -0.78 3.45
CA ARG A 206 -31.89 -2.11 3.58
C ARG A 206 -32.39 -2.57 2.21
N ARG A 207 -31.48 -3.08 1.38
CA ARG A 207 -31.77 -3.63 0.06
C ARG A 207 -32.47 -4.97 0.26
N GLU A 208 -33.59 -5.15 -0.46
CA GLU A 208 -34.32 -6.41 -0.58
C GLU A 208 -33.36 -7.58 -0.76
N LYS A 209 -33.71 -8.76 -0.21
CA LYS A 209 -32.93 -10.02 -0.23
C LYS A 209 -32.17 -10.20 -1.56
N VAL A 210 -30.94 -9.69 -1.62
CA VAL A 210 -30.04 -9.95 -2.75
C VAL A 210 -29.49 -11.35 -2.53
N THR A 211 -29.76 -12.23 -3.48
CA THR A 211 -29.15 -13.54 -3.60
C THR A 211 -27.64 -13.44 -3.45
N ALA A 212 -27.06 -14.26 -2.56
CA ALA A 212 -25.63 -14.44 -2.26
C ALA A 212 -24.72 -13.26 -2.68
N LEU A 213 -24.45 -12.33 -1.76
CA LEU A 213 -23.51 -11.23 -1.96
C LEU A 213 -22.17 -11.77 -2.47
N ARG A 214 -21.88 -11.53 -3.76
CA ARG A 214 -20.57 -11.84 -4.34
C ARG A 214 -19.61 -10.72 -3.93
N PRO A 215 -18.46 -11.03 -3.30
CA PRO A 215 -17.45 -10.03 -3.02
C PRO A 215 -16.98 -9.43 -4.35
N VAL A 216 -17.03 -8.11 -4.46
CA VAL A 216 -16.53 -7.38 -5.62
C VAL A 216 -15.11 -6.94 -5.32
N VAL A 217 -14.14 -7.46 -6.06
CA VAL A 217 -12.77 -6.98 -6.04
C VAL A 217 -12.64 -5.90 -7.10
N ILE A 218 -12.27 -4.70 -6.68
CA ILE A 218 -11.98 -3.59 -7.57
C ILE A 218 -10.46 -3.46 -7.64
N GLY A 219 -9.89 -3.85 -8.79
CA GLY A 219 -8.48 -3.61 -9.08
C GLY A 219 -8.27 -2.16 -9.52
N GLY A 220 -7.08 -1.62 -9.27
CA GLY A 220 -6.67 -0.30 -9.78
C GLY A 220 -5.16 -0.21 -9.97
N ILE A 221 -4.73 0.61 -10.93
CA ILE A 221 -3.31 0.89 -11.19
C ILE A 221 -3.00 2.34 -10.83
N ASN A 222 -2.07 2.54 -9.90
CA ASN A 222 -1.53 3.87 -9.63
C ASN A 222 -0.29 4.07 -10.50
N VAL A 223 -0.33 5.08 -11.37
CA VAL A 223 0.82 5.45 -12.22
C VAL A 223 1.51 6.65 -11.61
N ASP A 224 2.66 6.43 -10.98
CA ASP A 224 3.54 7.51 -10.51
C ASP A 224 4.45 7.95 -11.66
N PHE A 225 4.29 9.18 -12.15
CA PHE A 225 5.21 9.76 -13.13
C PHE A 225 5.81 11.06 -12.59
N ILE A 226 7.09 11.29 -12.90
CA ILE A 226 7.79 12.55 -12.61
C ILE A 226 7.93 13.32 -13.92
N ALA A 227 7.16 14.39 -14.07
CA ALA A 227 7.32 15.32 -15.19
C ALA A 227 8.23 16.48 -14.78
N LYS A 228 9.38 16.63 -15.45
CA LYS A 228 10.29 17.77 -15.25
C LYS A 228 10.18 18.73 -16.43
N ALA A 229 9.56 19.88 -16.22
CA ALA A 229 9.49 20.92 -17.25
C ALA A 229 10.90 21.44 -17.56
N ARG A 230 11.26 21.53 -18.84
CA ARG A 230 12.54 22.12 -19.29
C ARG A 230 12.48 23.65 -19.38
N ASN A 231 11.28 24.23 -19.51
CA ASN A 231 11.05 25.67 -19.61
C ASN A 231 10.17 26.17 -18.46
N THR A 232 10.34 27.45 -18.08
CA THR A 232 9.63 28.12 -16.98
C THR A 232 8.15 28.40 -17.27
N THR A 233 7.70 28.24 -18.51
CA THR A 233 6.32 28.49 -18.92
C THR A 233 5.68 27.18 -19.35
N ILE A 234 4.76 26.67 -18.54
CA ILE A 234 3.97 25.47 -18.86
C ILE A 234 2.68 25.95 -19.55
N GLN A 235 2.62 25.86 -20.87
CA GLN A 235 1.37 25.96 -21.62
C GLN A 235 0.79 24.55 -21.71
N GLU A 236 -0.25 24.29 -20.93
CA GLU A 236 -1.18 23.16 -21.02
C GLU A 236 -0.55 21.77 -21.29
N VAL A 237 -0.38 20.95 -20.24
CA VAL A 237 0.17 19.60 -20.39
C VAL A 237 -0.97 18.61 -20.60
N SER A 238 -1.08 18.07 -21.82
CA SER A 238 -2.01 16.98 -22.14
C SER A 238 -1.26 15.64 -22.12
N PHE A 239 -1.75 14.67 -21.36
CA PHE A 239 -1.21 13.31 -21.34
C PHE A 239 -2.19 12.34 -21.99
N LYS A 240 -1.72 11.51 -22.92
CA LYS A 240 -2.45 10.32 -23.38
C LYS A 240 -1.87 9.10 -22.66
N ILE A 241 -2.71 8.40 -21.89
CA ILE A 241 -2.34 7.15 -21.22
C ILE A 241 -2.96 6.01 -22.03
N TYR A 242 -2.11 5.11 -22.53
CA TYR A 242 -2.54 3.88 -23.20
C TYR A 242 -2.45 2.73 -22.19
N LEU A 243 -3.60 2.13 -21.84
CA LEU A 243 -3.65 0.93 -21.01
C LEU A 243 -3.76 -0.29 -21.92
N VAL A 244 -2.71 -1.11 -21.94
CA VAL A 244 -2.71 -2.41 -22.63
C VAL A 244 -2.85 -3.50 -21.57
N SER A 245 -3.97 -4.23 -21.59
CA SER A 245 -4.12 -5.48 -20.85
C SER A 245 -4.14 -6.65 -21.84
N GLN A 246 -3.66 -7.82 -21.44
CA GLN A 246 -3.57 -9.01 -22.32
C GLN A 246 -4.92 -9.51 -22.86
N GLU A 247 -6.06 -9.03 -22.34
CA GLU A 247 -7.39 -9.48 -22.77
C GLU A 247 -8.34 -8.36 -23.25
N PHE A 248 -8.02 -7.07 -23.01
CA PHE A 248 -8.82 -5.94 -23.53
C PHE A 248 -7.96 -4.70 -23.81
N CYS A 249 -8.18 -4.09 -24.98
CA CYS A 249 -7.80 -2.72 -25.30
C CYS A 249 -9.00 -1.79 -25.07
N LEU A 250 -8.91 -0.88 -24.11
CA LEU A 250 -9.85 0.22 -23.93
C LEU A 250 -9.11 1.53 -24.18
N GLU A 251 -9.39 2.20 -25.30
CA GLU A 251 -8.97 3.57 -25.53
C GLU A 251 -9.87 4.51 -24.72
N GLN A 252 -9.30 5.26 -23.77
CA GLN A 252 -9.97 6.41 -23.18
C GLN A 252 -9.08 7.65 -23.30
N ASN A 253 -9.61 8.69 -23.94
CA ASN A 253 -9.01 10.02 -23.94
C ASN A 253 -9.32 10.70 -22.60
N CYS A 254 -8.32 10.83 -21.73
CA CYS A 254 -8.43 11.62 -20.51
C CYS A 254 -7.71 12.96 -20.70
N VAL A 255 -8.45 14.07 -20.63
CA VAL A 255 -7.90 15.43 -20.72
C VAL A 255 -7.76 15.99 -19.31
N ILE A 256 -6.54 16.31 -18.89
CA ILE A 256 -6.26 16.95 -17.59
C ILE A 256 -6.03 18.44 -17.85
N SER A 257 -6.88 19.31 -17.28
CA SER A 257 -6.64 20.75 -17.26
C SER A 257 -6.08 21.14 -15.89
N ILE A 258 -4.79 21.50 -15.83
CA ILE A 258 -4.16 22.04 -14.62
C ILE A 258 -4.39 23.56 -14.65
N SER A 259 -5.29 24.06 -13.79
CA SER A 259 -5.57 25.49 -13.67
C SER A 259 -4.38 26.27 -13.09
N LYS A 260 -4.15 27.49 -13.59
CA LYS A 260 -2.99 28.37 -13.35
C LYS A 260 -2.69 28.76 -11.90
N HIS A 261 -3.45 28.31 -10.90
CA HIS A 261 -3.37 28.82 -9.53
C HIS A 261 -2.91 27.81 -8.45
N VAL A 262 -2.52 26.58 -8.82
CA VAL A 262 -2.03 25.61 -7.83
C VAL A 262 -0.50 25.65 -7.76
N CYS A 263 0.02 26.46 -6.84
CA CYS A 263 1.44 26.46 -6.48
C CYS A 263 1.64 25.61 -5.21
N LEU A 264 1.65 24.29 -5.38
CA LEU A 264 2.14 23.35 -4.36
C LEU A 264 3.55 22.89 -4.77
N PRO A 265 4.46 22.54 -3.84
CA PRO A 265 5.68 21.85 -4.21
C PRO A 265 5.31 20.48 -4.82
N LEU A 266 5.19 20.42 -6.15
CA LEU A 266 4.69 19.26 -6.88
C LEU A 266 5.71 18.10 -6.86
N LYS A 267 5.69 17.28 -5.80
CA LYS A 267 5.56 15.83 -5.98
C LYS A 267 4.05 15.57 -6.15
N CYS A 268 3.50 15.81 -7.34
CA CYS A 268 2.11 15.46 -7.60
C CYS A 268 2.01 13.94 -7.79
N MET A 269 1.58 13.24 -6.74
CA MET A 269 1.11 11.87 -6.84
C MET A 269 -0.31 11.94 -7.43
N CYS A 270 -0.43 11.90 -8.76
CA CYS A 270 -1.73 11.76 -9.40
C CYS A 270 -2.14 10.29 -9.37
N THR A 271 -2.85 9.88 -8.31
CA THR A 271 -3.47 8.56 -8.22
C THR A 271 -4.63 8.47 -9.20
N PHE A 272 -4.41 7.85 -10.36
CA PHE A 272 -5.51 7.44 -11.24
C PHE A 272 -6.09 6.13 -10.72
N ILE A 273 -7.32 6.13 -10.23
CA ILE A 273 -8.00 4.88 -9.86
C ILE A 273 -8.77 4.40 -11.09
N PHE A 274 -8.15 3.53 -11.90
CA PHE A 274 -8.88 2.76 -12.91
C PHE A 274 -9.60 1.59 -12.20
N CYS A 275 -10.89 1.74 -11.89
CA CYS A 275 -11.67 0.64 -11.32
C CYS A 275 -11.94 -0.42 -12.39
N PHE A 276 -11.30 -1.58 -12.30
CA PHE A 276 -11.71 -2.76 -13.06
C PHE A 276 -12.62 -3.63 -12.18
N LEU A 277 -13.89 -3.75 -12.56
CA LEU A 277 -14.81 -4.72 -11.98
C LEU A 277 -14.52 -6.09 -12.58
N MET A 278 -13.74 -6.93 -11.90
CA MET A 278 -13.57 -8.32 -12.32
C MET A 278 -14.76 -9.15 -11.84
N GLY A 279 -15.85 -9.11 -12.62
CA GLY A 279 -16.98 -10.04 -12.51
C GLY A 279 -16.73 -11.27 -13.38
N GLY A 280 -15.83 -12.16 -12.96
CA GLY A 280 -15.53 -13.40 -13.68
C GLY A 280 -15.12 -14.51 -12.72
N SER A 281 -15.70 -15.70 -12.90
CA SER A 281 -15.40 -16.91 -12.14
C SER A 281 -13.93 -17.28 -12.30
N ILE A 282 -13.13 -17.16 -11.24
CA ILE A 282 -11.76 -17.71 -11.22
C ILE A 282 -11.90 -19.23 -11.03
N GLN A 283 -11.94 -19.97 -12.14
CA GLN A 283 -11.64 -21.40 -12.13
C GLN A 283 -10.14 -21.57 -12.31
N TYR A 284 -9.47 -22.13 -11.31
CA TYR A 284 -8.11 -22.62 -11.44
C TYR A 284 -8.16 -23.93 -12.26
N SER A 285 -7.46 -23.96 -13.39
CA SER A 285 -7.03 -25.19 -14.07
C SER A 285 -5.58 -25.47 -13.71
#